data_AF-A0A7R9VEX7-F1
#
_entry.id   AF-A0A7R9VEX7-F1
#
_cell.length_a   1.000
_cell.length_b   1.000
_cell.length_c   1.000
_cell.angle_alpha   90.00
_cell.angle_beta   90.00
_cell.angle_gamma   90.00
#
_symmetry.space_group_name_H-M   'P 1'
#
loop_
_entity.id
_entity.type
_entity.pdbx_description
1 polymer ?
#
loop_
_entity_poly.entity_id
_entity_poly.type
_entity_poly.pdbx_seq_one_letter_code
_entity_poly.pdbx_strand_id
1 'polypeptide(L)'
;KVGKSIFGQGTGDYHGFAVSLSSDGNRLVVGAPLYDGEGGEDSGRVCFYQYSAVVSDWVDLGSNACIKGEATNDRLGFSVSMSGDGDRAAVTAPWYNGNNLPDTGRLSVYQYSSSDTWEPLGQIMGADWGDFFGSAAAISRDGFRVAVGASQIGSEVQGVGYSRVFEHGKNN
;
A
#
# COMPACT_ATOMS: atom_id res chain seq x y z
N LYS A 1 1.53 24.38 9.07
CA LYS A 1 2.36 23.29 8.51
C LYS A 1 3.12 22.64 9.66
N VAL A 2 3.10 21.31 9.75
CA VAL A 2 3.82 20.53 10.77
C VAL A 2 4.89 19.71 10.04
N GLY A 3 6.16 19.94 10.36
CA GLY A 3 7.30 19.37 9.63
C GLY A 3 7.59 20.01 8.27
N LYS A 4 8.64 19.55 7.60
CA LYS A 4 9.01 19.92 6.22
C LYS A 4 8.25 19.06 5.22
N SER A 5 8.44 19.37 3.94
CA SER A 5 7.92 18.51 2.87
C SER A 5 8.79 17.26 2.76
N ILE A 6 8.15 16.10 2.60
CA ILE A 6 8.82 14.82 2.34
C ILE A 6 8.94 14.68 0.82
N PHE A 7 10.14 14.37 0.32
CA PHE A 7 10.42 14.21 -1.10
C PHE A 7 10.80 12.77 -1.43
N GLY A 8 10.37 12.29 -2.60
CA GLY A 8 10.85 11.03 -3.17
C GLY A 8 12.31 11.09 -3.61
N GLN A 9 12.85 9.96 -4.05
CA GLN A 9 14.26 9.82 -4.41
C GLN A 9 14.55 9.99 -5.91
N GLY A 10 13.56 9.79 -6.79
CA GLY A 10 13.69 9.90 -8.24
C GLY A 10 12.71 10.87 -8.88
N THR A 11 13.10 11.39 -10.05
CA THR A 11 12.21 12.18 -10.91
C THR A 11 11.22 11.25 -11.57
N GLY A 12 9.93 11.55 -11.50
CA GLY A 12 8.92 10.72 -12.16
C GLY A 12 8.48 9.49 -11.38
N ASP A 13 8.89 9.32 -10.10
CA ASP A 13 8.43 8.22 -9.24
C ASP A 13 7.00 8.42 -8.71
N TYR A 14 6.49 9.66 -8.79
CA TYR A 14 5.20 10.08 -8.23
C TYR A 14 5.09 9.79 -6.73
N HIS A 15 6.17 10.00 -5.98
CA HIS A 15 6.11 9.96 -4.53
C HIS A 15 5.09 10.99 -4.00
N GLY A 16 4.13 10.53 -3.22
CA GLY A 16 2.98 11.33 -2.80
C GLY A 16 1.72 11.09 -3.64
N PHE A 17 1.72 10.13 -4.57
CA PHE A 17 0.55 9.77 -5.36
C PHE A 17 -0.63 9.34 -4.50
N ALA A 18 -0.36 8.56 -3.45
CA ALA A 18 -1.34 8.14 -2.46
C ALA A 18 -0.78 8.37 -1.05
N VAL A 19 -1.63 8.85 -0.14
CA VAL A 19 -1.25 9.13 1.26
C VAL A 19 -2.36 8.73 2.23
N SER A 20 -1.99 8.29 3.42
CA SER A 20 -2.93 8.06 4.54
C SER A 20 -2.26 8.32 5.88
N LEU A 21 -3.00 8.94 6.80
CA LEU A 21 -2.56 9.20 8.18
C LEU A 21 -3.21 8.22 9.17
N SER A 22 -2.53 7.97 10.29
CA SER A 22 -3.14 7.39 11.49
C SER A 22 -4.18 8.34 12.12
N SER A 23 -5.03 7.83 13.02
CA SER A 23 -6.09 8.64 13.65
C SER A 23 -5.56 9.80 14.49
N ASP A 24 -4.37 9.66 15.07
CA ASP A 24 -3.70 10.72 15.83
C ASP A 24 -2.86 11.67 14.94
N GLY A 25 -2.77 11.37 13.64
CA GLY A 25 -2.01 12.16 12.67
C GLY A 25 -0.50 12.06 12.81
N ASN A 26 0.02 11.13 13.63
CA ASN A 26 1.45 11.03 13.91
C ASN A 26 2.18 10.06 13.00
N ARG A 27 1.46 9.17 12.29
CA ARG A 27 2.04 8.25 11.32
C ARG A 27 1.43 8.47 9.95
N LEU A 28 2.25 8.29 8.93
CA LEU A 28 1.94 8.56 7.54
C LEU A 28 2.45 7.41 6.68
N VAL A 29 1.63 6.95 5.74
CA VAL A 29 2.06 6.10 4.64
C VAL A 29 1.97 6.88 3.34
N VAL A 30 2.96 6.71 2.46
CA VAL A 30 3.07 7.38 1.16
C VAL A 30 3.41 6.40 0.05
N GLY A 31 2.60 6.38 -1.00
CA GLY A 31 2.83 5.60 -2.21
C GLY A 31 3.62 6.37 -3.29
N ALA A 32 4.41 5.62 -4.06
CA ALA A 32 5.17 6.06 -5.22
C ALA A 32 5.07 4.96 -6.30
N PRO A 33 3.94 4.85 -7.01
CA PRO A 33 3.65 3.71 -7.89
C PRO A 33 4.57 3.62 -9.11
N LEU A 34 5.19 4.72 -9.54
CA LEU A 34 6.10 4.73 -10.70
C LEU A 34 7.58 4.73 -10.28
N TYR A 35 7.86 4.30 -9.04
CA TYR A 35 9.24 4.15 -8.57
C TYR A 35 9.95 3.02 -9.32
N ASP A 36 11.11 3.35 -9.90
CA ASP A 36 12.01 2.41 -10.55
C ASP A 36 12.99 1.82 -9.53
N GLY A 37 12.76 0.57 -9.14
CA GLY A 37 13.49 -0.12 -8.10
C GLY A 37 14.18 -1.40 -8.56
N GLU A 38 14.53 -2.24 -7.59
CA GLU A 38 15.10 -3.58 -7.83
C GLU A 38 14.11 -4.50 -8.59
N GLY A 39 12.80 -4.27 -8.46
CA GLY A 39 11.77 -4.95 -9.24
C GLY A 39 11.66 -4.49 -10.70
N GLY A 40 12.41 -3.46 -11.12
CA GLY A 40 12.38 -2.89 -12.46
C GLY A 40 11.52 -1.64 -12.60
N GLU A 41 11.27 -1.25 -13.85
CA GLU A 41 10.52 -0.05 -14.23
C GLU A 41 9.10 -0.09 -13.66
N ASP A 42 8.63 1.02 -13.09
CA ASP A 42 7.28 1.15 -12.52
C ASP A 42 6.93 0.03 -11.49
N SER A 43 7.94 -0.58 -10.85
CA SER A 43 7.68 -1.61 -9.84
C SER A 43 6.96 -1.03 -8.62
N GLY A 44 7.22 0.24 -8.33
CA GLY A 44 6.54 1.00 -7.30
C GLY A 44 7.17 0.84 -5.92
N ARG A 45 6.71 1.66 -4.98
CA ARG A 45 7.21 1.73 -3.61
C ARG A 45 6.17 2.32 -2.68
N VAL A 46 6.21 1.90 -1.43
CA VAL A 46 5.51 2.56 -0.33
C VAL A 46 6.50 2.89 0.78
N CYS A 47 6.33 4.03 1.43
CA CYS A 47 7.14 4.47 2.56
C CYS A 47 6.28 4.86 3.77
N PHE A 48 6.83 4.65 4.95
CA PHE A 48 6.20 4.90 6.24
C PHE A 48 7.00 5.94 7.02
N TYR A 49 6.29 6.92 7.58
CA TYR A 49 6.89 8.02 8.32
C TYR A 49 6.17 8.22 9.65
N GLN A 50 6.92 8.76 10.62
CA GLN A 50 6.45 9.12 11.94
C GLN A 50 6.85 10.58 12.21
N TYR A 51 5.92 11.37 12.73
CA TYR A 51 6.25 12.70 13.20
C TYR A 51 7.07 12.62 14.49
N SER A 52 8.23 13.26 14.50
CA SER A 52 9.11 13.35 15.66
C SER A 52 9.08 14.77 16.22
N ALA A 53 8.49 14.91 17.41
CA ALA A 53 8.47 16.20 18.12
C ALA A 53 9.88 16.69 18.50
N VAL A 54 10.86 15.78 18.63
CA VAL A 54 12.25 16.09 18.99
C VAL A 54 12.92 16.93 17.89
N VAL A 55 12.74 16.53 16.63
CA VAL A 55 13.29 17.26 15.47
C VAL A 55 12.25 18.16 14.81
N SER A 56 11.02 18.16 15.33
CA SER A 56 9.86 18.88 14.78
C SER A 56 9.60 18.56 13.30
N ASP A 57 9.87 17.33 12.87
CA ASP A 57 9.81 16.89 11.48
C ASP A 57 9.39 15.43 11.35
N TRP A 58 9.08 15.02 10.11
CA TRP A 58 8.79 13.63 9.77
C TRP A 58 10.09 12.85 9.59
N VAL A 59 10.15 11.66 10.17
CA VAL A 59 11.27 10.72 10.08
C VAL A 59 10.77 9.36 9.60
N ASP A 60 11.68 8.54 9.06
CA ASP A 60 11.38 7.17 8.67
C ASP A 60 10.84 6.35 9.86
N LEU A 61 9.76 5.61 9.65
CA LEU A 61 9.17 4.71 10.65
C LEU A 61 9.61 3.27 10.36
N GLY A 62 10.66 2.83 11.05
CA GLY A 62 11.23 1.50 10.90
C GLY A 62 12.54 1.47 10.13
N SER A 63 13.39 0.50 10.45
CA SER A 63 14.64 0.22 9.74
C SER A 63 14.44 -0.18 8.27
N ASN A 64 13.27 -0.71 7.91
CA ASN A 64 12.81 -0.96 6.54
C ASN A 64 11.60 -0.09 6.17
N ALA A 65 11.62 1.19 6.55
CA ALA A 65 10.52 2.15 6.36
C ALA A 65 9.97 2.26 4.93
N CYS A 66 10.64 1.71 3.92
CA CYS A 66 10.08 1.62 2.59
C CYS A 66 10.10 0.20 2.03
N ILE A 67 8.96 -0.23 1.50
CA ILE A 67 8.76 -1.49 0.81
C ILE A 67 8.74 -1.23 -0.70
N LYS A 68 9.53 -2.00 -1.44
CA LYS A 68 9.68 -1.88 -2.90
C LYS A 68 8.82 -2.93 -3.61
N GLY A 69 8.36 -2.61 -4.81
CA GLY A 69 7.70 -3.56 -5.70
C GLY A 69 8.62 -4.67 -6.15
N GLU A 70 8.01 -5.78 -6.58
CA GLU A 70 8.70 -7.04 -6.83
C GLU A 70 8.99 -7.26 -8.32
N ALA A 71 8.14 -6.73 -9.21
CA ALA A 71 8.28 -6.86 -10.65
C ALA A 71 7.91 -5.58 -11.40
N THR A 72 8.34 -5.52 -12.65
CA THR A 72 8.11 -4.41 -13.57
C THR A 72 6.61 -4.18 -13.75
N ASN A 73 6.19 -2.92 -13.73
CA ASN A 73 4.80 -2.46 -13.86
C ASN A 73 3.84 -2.89 -12.75
N ASP A 74 4.25 -3.58 -11.67
CA ASP A 74 3.34 -3.93 -10.57
C ASP A 74 2.68 -2.70 -9.92
N ARG A 75 3.41 -1.58 -9.90
CA ARG A 75 2.98 -0.28 -9.37
C ARG A 75 2.53 -0.32 -7.92
N LEU A 76 3.35 -0.96 -7.07
CA LEU A 76 3.12 -0.98 -5.63
C LEU A 76 2.98 0.44 -5.06
N GLY A 77 2.01 0.61 -4.17
CA GLY A 77 1.71 1.90 -3.56
C GLY A 77 0.75 2.76 -4.37
N PHE A 78 0.05 2.16 -5.35
CA PHE A 78 -1.00 2.86 -6.11
C PHE A 78 -2.14 3.35 -5.20
N SER A 79 -2.56 2.53 -4.25
CA SER A 79 -3.46 2.91 -3.16
C SER A 79 -2.87 2.47 -1.83
N VAL A 80 -3.02 3.32 -0.81
CA VAL A 80 -2.53 3.06 0.55
C VAL A 80 -3.60 3.47 1.56
N SER A 81 -3.69 2.73 2.67
CA SER A 81 -4.59 3.05 3.78
C SER A 81 -3.99 2.57 5.10
N MET A 82 -4.02 3.43 6.12
CA MET A 82 -3.39 3.17 7.42
C MET A 82 -4.44 2.97 8.52
N SER A 83 -4.18 2.06 9.45
CA SER A 83 -5.04 1.82 10.62
C SER A 83 -5.03 3.00 11.59
N GLY A 84 -5.97 3.01 12.53
CA GLY A 84 -6.12 4.12 13.47
C GLY A 84 -4.94 4.33 14.39
N ASP A 85 -4.32 3.24 14.85
CA ASP A 85 -3.07 3.23 15.63
C ASP A 85 -1.82 3.47 14.75
N GLY A 86 -1.96 3.38 13.43
CA GLY A 86 -0.87 3.46 12.48
C GLY A 86 0.13 2.30 12.53
N ASP A 87 -0.26 1.18 13.16
CA ASP A 87 0.55 -0.04 13.25
C ASP A 87 0.30 -0.99 12.06
N ARG A 88 -0.77 -0.76 11.27
CA ARG A 88 -1.05 -1.53 10.05
C ARG A 88 -1.27 -0.63 8.85
N ALA A 89 -0.89 -1.13 7.69
CA ALA A 89 -1.19 -0.47 6.43
C ALA A 89 -1.59 -1.48 5.35
N ALA A 90 -2.68 -1.16 4.65
CA ALA A 90 -3.10 -1.78 3.41
C ALA A 90 -2.44 -1.04 2.24
N VAL A 91 -1.82 -1.78 1.33
CA VAL A 91 -1.13 -1.24 0.16
C VAL A 91 -1.42 -2.10 -1.06
N THR A 92 -1.58 -1.48 -2.23
CA THR A 92 -2.00 -2.18 -3.44
C THR A 92 -1.00 -2.07 -4.58
N ALA A 93 -1.06 -3.07 -5.46
CA ALA A 93 -0.33 -3.17 -6.72
C ALA A 93 -1.32 -3.69 -7.79
N PRO A 94 -2.11 -2.81 -8.45
CA PRO A 94 -3.22 -3.24 -9.31
C PRO A 94 -2.80 -4.01 -10.56
N TRP A 95 -1.56 -3.83 -11.02
CA TRP A 95 -1.00 -4.50 -12.20
C TRP A 95 -0.17 -5.74 -11.84
N TYR A 96 -0.25 -6.18 -10.58
CA TYR A 96 0.42 -7.38 -10.15
C TYR A 96 -0.07 -8.63 -10.91
N ASN A 97 0.88 -9.42 -11.38
CA ASN A 97 0.64 -10.69 -12.07
C ASN A 97 0.59 -11.84 -11.05
N GLY A 98 -0.61 -12.20 -10.60
CA GLY A 98 -0.87 -13.27 -9.65
C GLY A 98 -1.40 -14.54 -10.34
N ASN A 99 -1.14 -15.72 -9.76
CA ASN A 99 -1.68 -17.01 -10.23
C ASN A 99 -1.45 -17.32 -11.72
N ASN A 100 -0.32 -16.86 -12.29
CA ASN A 100 -0.01 -16.94 -13.73
C ASN A 100 -1.01 -16.22 -14.65
N LEU A 101 -1.77 -15.26 -14.12
CA LEU A 101 -2.67 -14.41 -14.88
C LEU A 101 -2.14 -12.96 -14.88
N PRO A 102 -2.10 -12.30 -16.04
CA PRO A 102 -1.73 -10.89 -16.10
C PRO A 102 -2.71 -9.98 -15.34
N ASP A 103 -2.18 -8.93 -14.71
CA ASP A 103 -2.95 -7.80 -14.17
C ASP A 103 -4.11 -8.20 -13.23
N THR A 104 -3.97 -9.31 -12.51
CA THR A 104 -4.94 -9.71 -11.48
C THR A 104 -5.03 -8.68 -10.37
N GLY A 105 -3.91 -8.00 -10.08
CA GLY A 105 -3.80 -7.07 -8.98
C GLY A 105 -3.71 -7.73 -7.60
N ARG A 106 -3.22 -6.96 -6.63
CA ARG A 106 -2.96 -7.43 -5.27
C ARG A 106 -3.23 -6.33 -4.23
N LEU A 107 -3.75 -6.76 -3.09
CA LEU A 107 -3.74 -6.04 -1.82
C LEU A 107 -2.81 -6.77 -0.86
N SER A 108 -1.86 -6.06 -0.25
CA SER A 108 -1.02 -6.55 0.83
C SER A 108 -1.27 -5.74 2.10
N VAL A 109 -1.25 -6.40 3.26
CA VAL A 109 -1.31 -5.76 4.57
C VAL A 109 0.03 -5.95 5.26
N TYR A 110 0.62 -4.85 5.73
CA TYR A 110 1.83 -4.84 6.53
C TYR A 110 1.52 -4.42 7.96
N GLN A 111 2.28 -4.97 8.90
CA GLN A 111 2.22 -4.69 10.33
C GLN A 111 3.58 -4.16 10.78
N TYR A 112 3.60 -3.04 11.49
CA TYR A 112 4.78 -2.53 12.17
C TYR A 112 5.03 -3.38 13.42
N SER A 113 6.23 -3.97 13.51
CA SER A 113 6.61 -4.95 14.54
C SER A 113 7.34 -4.28 15.71
N SER A 114 7.47 -5.01 16.82
CA SER A 114 8.30 -4.58 17.96
C SER A 114 9.80 -4.51 17.65
N SER A 115 10.23 -5.07 16.51
CA SER A 115 11.62 -5.09 16.05
C SER A 115 11.97 -3.88 15.17
N ASP A 116 11.14 -2.83 15.18
CA ASP A 116 11.31 -1.62 14.36
C ASP A 116 11.33 -1.94 12.85
N THR A 117 10.43 -2.83 12.42
CA THR A 117 10.29 -3.26 11.02
C THR A 117 8.83 -3.35 10.59
N TRP A 118 8.55 -3.09 9.32
CA TRP A 118 7.29 -3.44 8.67
C TRP A 118 7.37 -4.86 8.12
N GLU A 119 6.44 -5.72 8.56
CA GLU A 119 6.39 -7.14 8.23
C GLU A 119 5.09 -7.46 7.49
N PRO A 120 5.10 -8.38 6.51
CA PRO A 120 3.89 -8.79 5.82
C PRO A 120 2.96 -9.55 6.78
N LEU A 121 1.72 -9.08 6.92
CA LEU A 121 0.66 -9.77 7.68
C LEU A 121 -0.16 -10.71 6.78
N GLY A 122 -0.34 -10.35 5.51
CA GLY A 122 -1.06 -11.17 4.54
C GLY A 122 -1.28 -10.45 3.21
N GLN A 123 -1.71 -11.20 2.20
CA GLN A 123 -2.03 -10.68 0.88
C GLN A 123 -3.29 -11.33 0.30
N ILE A 124 -3.99 -10.59 -0.55
CA ILE A 124 -5.18 -11.02 -1.29
C ILE A 124 -4.96 -10.64 -2.75
N MET A 125 -5.15 -11.61 -3.64
CA MET A 125 -5.00 -11.43 -5.09
C MET A 125 -6.38 -11.34 -5.76
N GLY A 126 -6.43 -10.61 -6.88
CA GLY A 126 -7.57 -10.70 -7.80
C GLY A 126 -7.70 -12.11 -8.37
N ALA A 127 -8.90 -12.43 -8.85
CA ALA A 127 -9.23 -13.79 -9.29
C ALA A 127 -9.05 -13.98 -10.80
N ASP A 128 -9.16 -12.90 -11.57
CA ASP A 128 -9.28 -12.94 -13.03
C ASP A 128 -8.22 -12.09 -13.73
N TRP A 129 -7.98 -12.39 -15.01
CA TRP A 129 -7.08 -11.60 -15.86
C TRP A 129 -7.55 -10.15 -15.98
N GLY A 130 -6.68 -9.15 -15.75
CA GLY A 130 -7.07 -7.75 -15.92
C GLY A 130 -8.17 -7.28 -14.96
N ASP A 131 -8.26 -7.89 -13.79
CA ASP A 131 -9.17 -7.52 -12.70
C ASP A 131 -8.78 -6.15 -12.09
N PHE A 132 -7.48 -5.83 -12.13
CA PHE A 132 -6.92 -4.63 -11.50
C PHE A 132 -7.33 -4.50 -10.02
N PHE A 133 -7.37 -5.64 -9.33
CA PHE A 133 -7.69 -5.71 -7.91
C PHE A 133 -6.69 -4.88 -7.10
N GLY A 134 -7.18 -3.99 -6.26
CA GLY A 134 -6.32 -3.01 -5.59
C GLY A 134 -6.34 -1.61 -6.21
N SER A 135 -7.18 -1.36 -7.21
CA SER A 135 -7.43 -0.01 -7.74
C SER A 135 -7.79 1.02 -6.66
N ALA A 136 -8.40 0.59 -5.55
CA ALA A 136 -8.56 1.34 -4.32
C ALA A 136 -8.54 0.41 -3.11
N ALA A 137 -8.06 0.88 -1.96
CA ALA A 137 -8.10 0.14 -0.72
C ALA A 137 -8.46 1.01 0.49
N ALA A 138 -9.06 0.39 1.50
CA ALA A 138 -9.29 0.98 2.81
C ALA A 138 -9.05 -0.06 3.91
N ILE A 139 -8.43 0.33 5.02
CA ILE A 139 -8.33 -0.48 6.24
C ILE A 139 -9.19 0.13 7.35
N SER A 140 -9.82 -0.71 8.18
CA SER A 140 -10.59 -0.26 9.33
C SER A 140 -9.69 0.38 10.39
N ARG A 141 -10.29 1.22 11.23
CA ARG A 141 -9.57 1.89 12.33
C ARG A 141 -8.87 0.91 13.27
N ASP A 142 -9.47 -0.24 13.53
CA ASP A 142 -8.88 -1.30 14.36
C ASP A 142 -7.88 -2.18 13.60
N GLY A 143 -7.70 -1.98 12.30
CA GLY A 143 -6.71 -2.68 11.48
C GLY A 143 -7.07 -4.13 11.11
N PHE A 144 -8.28 -4.61 11.44
CA PHE A 144 -8.67 -6.00 11.22
C PHE A 144 -9.53 -6.24 9.98
N ARG A 145 -10.03 -5.18 9.33
CA ARG A 145 -10.80 -5.31 8.08
C ARG A 145 -10.17 -4.49 6.99
N VAL A 146 -10.18 -5.04 5.78
CA VAL A 146 -9.78 -4.33 4.58
C VAL A 146 -10.88 -4.41 3.54
N ALA A 147 -11.14 -3.29 2.88
CA ALA A 147 -11.97 -3.21 1.68
C ALA A 147 -11.07 -2.91 0.49
N VAL A 148 -11.36 -3.52 -0.65
CA VAL A 148 -10.57 -3.37 -1.88
C VAL A 148 -11.46 -3.41 -3.10
N GLY A 149 -11.19 -2.49 -4.01
CA GLY A 149 -11.87 -2.37 -5.30
C GLY A 149 -11.05 -2.97 -6.44
N ALA A 150 -11.75 -3.55 -7.39
CA ALA A 150 -11.25 -3.93 -8.70
C ALA A 150 -12.00 -3.11 -9.75
N SER A 151 -11.28 -2.39 -10.61
CA SER A 151 -11.90 -1.45 -11.55
C SER A 151 -12.50 -2.16 -12.77
N GLN A 152 -12.19 -3.45 -12.96
CA GLN A 152 -12.66 -4.28 -14.06
C GLN A 152 -12.93 -5.71 -13.58
N ILE A 153 -13.78 -6.45 -14.28
CA ILE A 153 -13.91 -7.91 -14.17
C ILE A 153 -13.39 -8.46 -15.49
N GLY A 154 -12.26 -9.17 -15.40
CA GLY A 154 -11.56 -9.73 -16.55
C GLY A 154 -12.37 -10.64 -17.46
N SER A 155 -13.32 -11.38 -16.88
CA SER A 155 -13.81 -12.62 -17.48
C SER A 155 -15.28 -12.62 -17.88
N GLU A 156 -16.10 -11.60 -17.55
CA GLU A 156 -17.55 -11.67 -17.85
C GLU A 156 -18.15 -10.42 -18.49
N VAL A 157 -17.74 -9.20 -18.09
CA VAL A 157 -18.23 -7.94 -18.70
C VAL A 157 -17.14 -6.87 -18.60
N GLN A 158 -16.55 -6.47 -19.73
CA GLN A 158 -15.60 -5.36 -19.75
C GLN A 158 -16.24 -4.10 -19.15
N GLY A 159 -15.54 -3.48 -18.19
CA GLY A 159 -15.95 -2.21 -17.57
C GLY A 159 -16.88 -2.32 -16.36
N VAL A 160 -17.18 -3.52 -15.86
CA VAL A 160 -17.85 -3.70 -14.55
C VAL A 160 -16.77 -3.92 -13.49
N GLY A 161 -16.70 -3.05 -12.49
CA GLY A 161 -15.83 -3.24 -11.32
C GLY A 161 -16.56 -3.91 -10.15
N TYR A 162 -15.81 -4.33 -9.13
CA TYR A 162 -16.39 -4.84 -7.89
C TYR A 162 -15.62 -4.38 -6.65
N SER A 163 -16.16 -4.66 -5.47
CA SER A 163 -15.47 -4.45 -4.19
C SER A 163 -15.65 -5.65 -3.29
N ARG A 164 -14.61 -5.99 -2.51
CA ARG A 164 -14.62 -7.07 -1.52
C ARG A 164 -14.11 -6.56 -0.18
N VAL A 165 -14.64 -7.14 0.90
CA VAL A 165 -14.20 -6.88 2.27
C VAL A 165 -13.68 -8.18 2.88
N PHE A 166 -12.53 -8.10 3.54
CA PHE A 166 -11.88 -9.21 4.21
C PHE A 166 -11.63 -8.87 5.67
N GLU A 167 -11.63 -9.87 6.53
CA GLU A 167 -11.38 -9.73 7.97
C GLU A 167 -10.28 -10.71 8.41
N HIS A 168 -9.32 -10.21 9.16
CA HIS A 168 -8.32 -11.03 9.86
C HIS A 168 -8.78 -11.27 11.29
N GLY A 169 -8.57 -12.49 11.80
CA GLY A 169 -8.99 -12.86 13.15
C GLY A 169 -8.42 -11.92 14.22
N LYS A 170 -9.28 -11.46 15.14
CA LYS A 170 -8.83 -10.90 16.42
C LYS A 170 -8.44 -12.08 17.29
N ASN A 171 -7.14 -12.39 17.38
CA ASN A 171 -6.68 -13.28 18.43
C ASN A 171 -6.93 -12.55 19.75
N ASN A 172 -7.91 -13.03 20.52
CA ASN A 172 -8.11 -12.66 21.92
C ASN A 172 -7.09 -13.39 22.80
#